data_AF-B4VY73-F1
#
_entry.id   AF-B4VY73-F1
#
_cell.length_a   1.000
_cell.length_b   1.000
_cell.length_c   1.000
_cell.angle_alpha   90.00
_cell.angle_beta   90.00
_cell.angle_gamma   90.00
#
_symmetry.space_group_name_H-M   'P 1'
#
loop_
_entity.id
_entity.type
_entity.pdbx_description
1 polymer ?
#
loop_
_entity_poly.entity_id
_entity_poly.type
_entity_poly.pdbx_seq_one_letter_code
_entity_poly.pdbx_strand_id
1 'polypeptide(L)'
;MSTYLMNMDKDNQCYTVITFAPVQGFIEKSRKLRDLYGSSFLLSYLACAICHAAKKHDCRVVSPALINVTQGTPNQIIIAGNFPENIAEAAFNQAWQTVVETCQKYIEQALNTFTYTWQREWNAWSNHAWEFFWTQSTDAELSQAKATDITPEDVTLMTHARRKLNQLKTQRNWIAINWQGESSTLSGTGAIAYPRMTDKTHPLNSSMAEQTQDINQFYHQLSQHLGESILDPSERLSIPELIKRLITLDAIANQFISEKDLPSIEIPQSFVDLNRFDNKLWAGYFQGDGDKIGDYLRHLKEKGADEADSLHTFSQAMMEWGRNLKYYLPPTQAERVKRRNLDADGRIIYAGGDDFLGVLYRIPEPNQPKLTAQDCLNWFYQFPQIWQQHKHKITVSVGLVWAAPSVPQRDVLQHCREAEKSAKNKGRDRLAIRILFNSGNYLEWVCPWWCLQQFLESYQDREGDTLAALQEKPKGNKTTPNWTHFYNDVTTLESRHAFQEQTQIALGLFELYFTPENRQCLETHLWDTSDADHQQKTGILGNQPHVQEKQNIKALNNWVINLAKVGFHLSSSVTENA
;
A
#
# COMPACT_ATOMS: atom_id res chain seq x y z
N MET A 1 -3.29 14.84 -50.31
CA MET A 1 -4.23 13.99 -49.55
C MET A 1 -3.74 13.66 -48.12
N SER A 2 -2.75 14.36 -47.57
CA SER A 2 -2.17 14.06 -46.23
C SER A 2 -2.52 15.09 -45.15
N THR A 3 -3.36 16.08 -45.45
CA THR A 3 -3.71 17.17 -44.52
C THR A 3 -5.20 17.21 -44.17
N TYR A 4 -6.01 16.34 -44.79
CA TYR A 4 -7.47 16.26 -44.56
C TYR A 4 -7.86 15.23 -43.48
N LEU A 5 -6.96 14.29 -43.13
CA LEU A 5 -7.17 13.32 -42.04
C LEU A 5 -6.76 13.84 -40.65
N MET A 6 -6.08 15.01 -40.57
CA MET A 6 -5.69 15.61 -39.28
C MET A 6 -6.71 16.60 -38.71
N ASN A 7 -7.79 16.90 -39.43
CA ASN A 7 -8.75 17.96 -39.08
C ASN A 7 -10.21 17.50 -38.90
N MET A 8 -10.49 16.18 -38.81
CA MET A 8 -11.87 15.67 -38.65
C MET A 8 -12.26 15.14 -37.27
N ASP A 9 -11.39 15.16 -36.26
CA ASP A 9 -11.70 14.61 -34.91
C ASP A 9 -11.55 15.62 -33.75
N LYS A 10 -11.56 16.94 -34.04
CA LYS A 10 -11.58 17.96 -32.98
C LYS A 10 -12.99 18.34 -32.50
N ASP A 11 -14.03 17.95 -33.22
CA ASP A 11 -15.41 18.41 -32.97
C ASP A 11 -16.27 17.43 -32.15
N ASN A 12 -15.70 16.37 -31.60
CA ASN A 12 -16.43 15.49 -30.67
C ASN A 12 -15.48 14.82 -29.67
N GLN A 13 -14.74 15.62 -28.90
CA GLN A 13 -13.89 15.06 -27.86
C GLN A 13 -14.78 14.40 -26.79
N CYS A 14 -14.36 13.21 -26.35
CA CYS A 14 -15.08 12.41 -25.40
C CYS A 14 -14.09 11.71 -24.48
N TYR A 15 -14.38 11.70 -23.17
CA TYR A 15 -13.61 10.93 -22.19
C TYR A 15 -14.52 9.95 -21.49
N THR A 16 -14.11 8.68 -21.49
CA THR A 16 -14.70 7.61 -20.69
C THR A 16 -13.84 7.39 -19.44
N VAL A 17 -14.47 7.33 -18.28
CA VAL A 17 -13.82 7.03 -16.99
C VAL A 17 -14.50 5.83 -16.36
N ILE A 18 -13.69 4.84 -15.98
CA ILE A 18 -14.13 3.57 -15.40
C ILE A 18 -13.43 3.33 -14.07
N THR A 19 -14.14 2.76 -13.11
CA THR A 19 -13.58 2.24 -11.85
C THR A 19 -14.42 1.08 -11.34
N PHE A 20 -13.88 0.28 -10.43
CA PHE A 20 -14.59 -0.84 -9.82
C PHE A 20 -14.28 -0.89 -8.33
N ALA A 21 -15.16 -1.51 -7.54
CA ALA A 21 -15.07 -1.59 -6.08
C ALA A 21 -15.55 -2.96 -5.57
N PRO A 22 -15.12 -3.41 -4.38
CA PRO A 22 -14.18 -2.76 -3.46
C PRO A 22 -12.71 -3.04 -3.81
N VAL A 23 -11.86 -2.01 -3.88
CA VAL A 23 -10.40 -2.20 -4.09
C VAL A 23 -9.69 -2.43 -2.76
N GLN A 24 -9.75 -1.44 -1.86
CA GLN A 24 -9.03 -1.49 -0.59
C GLN A 24 -9.54 -2.64 0.30
N GLY A 25 -10.87 -2.77 0.45
CA GLY A 25 -11.47 -3.86 1.22
C GLY A 25 -11.21 -5.25 0.63
N PHE A 26 -10.89 -5.34 -0.67
CA PHE A 26 -10.44 -6.60 -1.26
C PHE A 26 -8.98 -6.89 -0.86
N ILE A 27 -8.06 -5.93 -0.99
CA ILE A 27 -6.66 -6.11 -0.57
C ILE A 27 -6.56 -6.43 0.94
N GLU A 28 -7.32 -5.75 1.78
CA GLU A 28 -7.30 -5.88 3.25
C GLU A 28 -7.64 -7.27 3.80
N LYS A 29 -8.52 -8.00 3.12
CA LYS A 29 -8.95 -9.32 3.53
C LYS A 29 -7.91 -10.35 3.12
N SER A 30 -6.72 -10.21 3.72
CA SER A 30 -5.50 -10.96 3.43
C SER A 30 -4.73 -11.18 4.75
N ARG A 31 -4.36 -12.43 5.05
CA ARG A 31 -3.57 -12.75 6.26
C ARG A 31 -2.11 -13.02 5.93
N LYS A 32 -1.84 -13.57 4.75
CA LYS A 32 -0.47 -13.82 4.26
C LYS A 32 -0.06 -12.77 3.25
N LEU A 33 1.24 -12.52 3.10
CA LEU A 33 1.78 -11.67 2.04
C LEU A 33 1.38 -12.17 0.65
N ARG A 34 1.22 -13.48 0.50
CA ARG A 34 0.68 -14.12 -0.69
C ARG A 34 -0.73 -13.66 -1.04
N ASP A 35 -1.62 -13.57 -0.05
CA ASP A 35 -3.00 -13.12 -0.26
C ASP A 35 -3.04 -11.65 -0.73
N LEU A 36 -2.16 -10.81 -0.19
CA LEU A 36 -2.02 -9.41 -0.61
C LEU A 36 -1.52 -9.30 -2.05
N TYR A 37 -0.49 -10.07 -2.39
CA TYR A 37 0.04 -10.11 -3.75
C TYR A 37 -1.02 -10.61 -4.73
N GLY A 38 -1.69 -11.72 -4.42
CA GLY A 38 -2.78 -12.27 -5.22
C GLY A 38 -3.90 -11.25 -5.42
N SER A 39 -4.23 -10.48 -4.37
CA SER A 39 -5.21 -9.39 -4.46
C SER A 39 -4.77 -8.29 -5.43
N SER A 40 -3.52 -7.81 -5.32
CA SER A 40 -3.00 -6.77 -6.21
C SER A 40 -2.91 -7.23 -7.66
N PHE A 41 -2.47 -8.47 -7.88
CA PHE A 41 -2.44 -9.09 -9.20
C PHE A 41 -3.84 -9.13 -9.83
N LEU A 42 -4.85 -9.62 -9.09
CA LEU A 42 -6.23 -9.70 -9.58
C LEU A 42 -6.76 -8.32 -9.99
N LEU A 43 -6.57 -7.29 -9.17
CA LEU A 43 -6.99 -5.93 -9.50
C LEU A 43 -6.32 -5.42 -10.79
N SER A 44 -5.01 -5.67 -10.93
CA SER A 44 -4.24 -5.25 -12.09
C SER A 44 -4.66 -6.01 -13.37
N TYR A 45 -4.94 -7.31 -13.24
CA TYR A 45 -5.45 -8.15 -14.32
C TYR A 45 -6.84 -7.68 -14.81
N LEU A 46 -7.75 -7.35 -13.89
CA LEU A 46 -9.08 -6.84 -14.23
C LEU A 46 -9.00 -5.46 -14.92
N ALA A 47 -8.13 -4.56 -14.45
CA ALA A 47 -7.91 -3.27 -15.09
C ALA A 47 -7.29 -3.41 -16.49
N CYS A 48 -6.36 -4.36 -16.66
CA CYS A 48 -5.73 -4.69 -17.93
C CYS A 48 -6.76 -5.18 -18.97
N ALA A 49 -7.70 -6.03 -18.57
CA ALA A 49 -8.78 -6.52 -19.45
C ALA A 49 -9.61 -5.36 -20.05
N ILE A 50 -9.97 -4.38 -19.23
CA ILE A 50 -10.68 -3.17 -19.68
C ILE A 50 -9.81 -2.37 -20.67
N CYS A 51 -8.54 -2.16 -20.35
CA CYS A 51 -7.62 -1.41 -21.19
C CYS A 51 -7.38 -2.09 -22.56
N HIS A 52 -7.29 -3.41 -22.60
CA HIS A 52 -7.22 -4.18 -23.85
C HIS A 52 -8.51 -4.08 -24.67
N ALA A 53 -9.67 -4.16 -24.03
CA ALA A 53 -10.94 -3.95 -24.71
C ALA A 53 -11.05 -2.54 -25.31
N ALA A 54 -10.60 -1.51 -24.58
CA ALA A 54 -10.55 -0.13 -25.08
C ALA A 54 -9.63 0.02 -26.30
N LYS A 55 -8.43 -0.56 -26.26
CA LYS A 55 -7.49 -0.56 -27.40
C LYS A 55 -8.06 -1.29 -28.63
N LYS A 56 -8.75 -2.42 -28.42
CA LYS A 56 -9.43 -3.15 -29.51
C LYS A 56 -10.59 -2.38 -30.12
N HIS A 57 -11.11 -1.38 -29.39
CA HIS A 57 -12.16 -0.46 -29.83
C HIS A 57 -11.58 0.89 -30.28
N ASP A 58 -10.31 0.91 -30.72
CA ASP A 58 -9.59 2.08 -31.24
C ASP A 58 -9.57 3.29 -30.29
N CYS A 59 -9.74 3.07 -28.98
CA CYS A 59 -9.68 4.13 -27.98
C CYS A 59 -8.28 4.24 -27.36
N ARG A 60 -7.85 5.46 -27.08
CA ARG A 60 -6.55 5.72 -26.43
C ARG A 60 -6.70 5.63 -24.92
N VAL A 61 -5.97 4.72 -24.29
CA VAL A 61 -5.87 4.66 -22.81
C VAL A 61 -4.95 5.78 -22.33
N VAL A 62 -5.48 6.70 -21.54
CA VAL A 62 -4.74 7.82 -20.94
C VAL A 62 -4.06 7.37 -19.65
N SER A 63 -4.79 6.70 -18.77
CA SER A 63 -4.30 6.13 -17.50
C SER A 63 -5.04 4.82 -17.21
N PRO A 64 -4.37 3.72 -16.81
CA PRO A 64 -2.92 3.54 -16.72
C PRO A 64 -2.20 3.64 -18.07
N ALA A 65 -1.03 4.29 -18.11
CA ALA A 65 -0.24 4.39 -19.33
C ALA A 65 0.46 3.08 -19.71
N LEU A 66 0.83 2.23 -18.74
CA LEU A 66 1.47 0.94 -18.96
C LEU A 66 0.55 -0.22 -18.57
N ILE A 67 -0.05 -0.86 -19.57
CA ILE A 67 -1.08 -1.91 -19.35
C ILE A 67 -0.48 -3.25 -18.88
N ASN A 68 0.85 -3.43 -19.03
CA ASN A 68 1.54 -4.70 -18.76
C ASN A 68 2.32 -4.69 -17.44
N VAL A 69 2.14 -3.69 -16.57
CA VAL A 69 2.78 -3.65 -15.25
C VAL A 69 1.86 -4.30 -14.22
N THR A 70 2.36 -5.31 -13.52
CA THR A 70 1.58 -6.21 -12.66
C THR A 70 1.24 -5.70 -11.29
N GLN A 71 2.02 -4.75 -10.78
CA GLN A 71 1.94 -4.36 -9.38
C GLN A 71 1.29 -2.99 -9.30
N GLY A 72 0.02 -2.94 -8.90
CA GLY A 72 -0.62 -1.71 -8.43
C GLY A 72 -1.25 -0.82 -9.49
N THR A 73 -1.80 -1.37 -10.58
CA THR A 73 -2.50 -0.55 -11.58
C THR A 73 -3.53 0.38 -10.91
N PRO A 74 -3.57 1.68 -11.25
CA PRO A 74 -4.50 2.62 -10.63
C PRO A 74 -5.95 2.17 -10.83
N ASN A 75 -6.77 2.37 -9.81
CA ASN A 75 -8.18 1.96 -9.82
C ASN A 75 -9.09 2.86 -10.66
N GLN A 76 -8.58 3.96 -11.23
CA GLN A 76 -9.29 4.80 -12.18
C GLN A 76 -8.68 4.64 -13.57
N ILE A 77 -9.48 4.10 -14.48
CA ILE A 77 -9.12 3.91 -15.88
C ILE A 77 -9.73 5.07 -16.66
N ILE A 78 -8.88 5.81 -17.36
CA ILE A 78 -9.26 6.98 -18.14
C ILE A 78 -8.92 6.73 -19.60
N ILE A 79 -9.93 6.86 -20.45
CA ILE A 79 -9.87 6.56 -21.87
C ILE A 79 -10.30 7.80 -22.65
N ALA A 80 -9.48 8.21 -23.60
CA ALA A 80 -9.83 9.22 -24.59
C ALA A 80 -10.53 8.51 -25.76
N GLY A 81 -11.80 8.86 -25.98
CA GLY A 81 -12.65 8.27 -27.00
C GLY A 81 -13.96 7.73 -26.45
N ASN A 82 -14.87 7.41 -27.38
CA ASN A 82 -16.14 6.81 -27.04
C ASN A 82 -15.98 5.31 -26.81
N PHE A 83 -15.79 4.91 -25.54
CA PHE A 83 -15.72 3.50 -25.15
C PHE A 83 -17.01 3.05 -24.45
N PRO A 84 -17.85 2.20 -25.10
CA PRO A 84 -19.18 1.84 -24.60
C PRO A 84 -19.17 1.04 -23.27
N GLU A 85 -20.13 1.33 -22.39
CA GLU A 85 -20.29 0.69 -21.08
C GLU A 85 -20.43 -0.83 -21.19
N ASN A 86 -21.29 -1.32 -22.09
CA ASN A 86 -21.56 -2.75 -22.26
C ASN A 86 -20.30 -3.54 -22.69
N ILE A 87 -19.42 -2.94 -23.48
CA ILE A 87 -18.15 -3.57 -23.89
C ILE A 87 -17.16 -3.58 -22.72
N ALA A 88 -17.07 -2.46 -22.00
CA ALA A 88 -16.21 -2.33 -20.84
C ALA A 88 -16.58 -3.32 -19.71
N GLU A 89 -17.86 -3.38 -19.38
CA GLU A 89 -18.41 -4.26 -18.35
C GLU A 89 -18.29 -5.73 -18.75
N ALA A 90 -18.57 -6.08 -20.01
CA ALA A 90 -18.40 -7.45 -20.51
C ALA A 90 -16.94 -7.91 -20.41
N ALA A 91 -15.97 -7.06 -20.78
CA ALA A 91 -14.55 -7.38 -20.66
C ALA A 91 -14.12 -7.60 -19.21
N PHE A 92 -14.59 -6.75 -18.29
CA PHE A 92 -14.33 -6.89 -16.86
C PHE A 92 -14.94 -8.17 -16.27
N ASN A 93 -16.22 -8.41 -16.52
CA ASN A 93 -16.95 -9.57 -16.01
C ASN A 93 -16.38 -10.89 -16.56
N GLN A 94 -16.04 -10.93 -17.85
CA GLN A 94 -15.41 -12.10 -18.46
C GLN A 94 -14.04 -12.40 -17.84
N ALA A 95 -13.23 -11.38 -17.57
CA ALA A 95 -11.93 -11.55 -16.92
C ALA A 95 -12.09 -12.13 -15.50
N TRP A 96 -13.01 -11.58 -14.70
CA TRP A 96 -13.27 -12.10 -13.35
C TRP A 96 -13.85 -13.53 -13.38
N GLN A 97 -14.83 -13.79 -14.25
CA GLN A 97 -15.41 -15.12 -14.41
C GLN A 97 -14.34 -16.17 -14.77
N THR A 98 -13.41 -15.82 -15.67
CA THR A 98 -12.29 -16.70 -16.05
C THR A 98 -11.44 -17.07 -14.83
N VAL A 99 -11.13 -16.10 -13.96
CA VAL A 99 -10.40 -16.36 -12.69
C VAL A 99 -11.17 -17.32 -11.79
N VAL A 100 -12.45 -17.03 -11.56
CA VAL A 100 -13.32 -17.82 -10.66
C VAL A 100 -13.42 -19.26 -11.16
N GLU A 101 -13.74 -19.45 -12.44
CA GLU A 101 -13.86 -20.78 -13.05
C GLU A 101 -12.54 -21.55 -13.05
N THR A 102 -11.43 -20.88 -13.31
CA THR A 102 -10.10 -21.53 -13.31
C THR A 102 -9.76 -22.04 -11.92
N CYS A 103 -9.97 -21.22 -10.88
CA CYS A 103 -9.73 -21.63 -9.49
C CYS A 103 -10.69 -22.76 -9.06
N GLN A 104 -11.96 -22.67 -9.43
CA GLN A 104 -12.95 -23.70 -9.12
C GLN A 104 -12.58 -25.04 -9.76
N LYS A 105 -12.36 -25.06 -11.08
CA LYS A 105 -12.00 -26.26 -11.85
C LYS A 105 -10.71 -26.87 -11.33
N TYR A 106 -9.73 -26.06 -10.96
CA TYR A 106 -8.48 -26.54 -10.38
C TYR A 106 -8.72 -27.35 -9.10
N ILE A 107 -9.55 -26.86 -8.17
CA ILE A 107 -9.86 -27.58 -6.92
C ILE A 107 -10.62 -28.88 -7.23
N GLU A 108 -11.61 -28.82 -8.11
CA GLU A 108 -12.45 -29.98 -8.48
C GLU A 108 -11.63 -31.09 -9.17
N GLN A 109 -10.61 -30.72 -9.94
CA GLN A 109 -9.68 -31.67 -10.55
C GLN A 109 -8.68 -32.23 -9.54
N ALA A 110 -8.13 -31.37 -8.67
CA ALA A 110 -7.17 -31.77 -7.65
C ALA A 110 -7.76 -32.73 -6.61
N LEU A 111 -9.03 -32.52 -6.25
CA LEU A 111 -9.74 -33.26 -5.21
C LEU A 111 -10.99 -33.95 -5.77
N ASN A 112 -10.83 -34.70 -6.86
CA ASN A 112 -11.90 -35.33 -7.64
C ASN A 112 -12.75 -36.38 -6.88
N THR A 113 -12.37 -36.76 -5.67
CA THR A 113 -13.11 -37.71 -4.83
C THR A 113 -14.27 -37.07 -4.08
N PHE A 114 -14.35 -35.74 -4.00
CA PHE A 114 -15.46 -35.04 -3.35
C PHE A 114 -16.66 -34.87 -4.29
N THR A 115 -17.84 -34.86 -3.70
CA THR A 115 -19.06 -34.40 -4.38
C THR A 115 -19.25 -32.92 -4.15
N TYR A 116 -19.31 -32.15 -5.23
CA TYR A 116 -19.43 -30.70 -5.20
C TYR A 116 -20.87 -30.24 -5.46
N THR A 117 -21.39 -29.40 -4.56
CA THR A 117 -22.69 -28.71 -4.69
C THR A 117 -22.56 -27.19 -4.55
N TRP A 118 -21.33 -26.69 -4.36
CA TRP A 118 -21.02 -25.27 -4.18
C TRP A 118 -21.15 -24.38 -5.43
N GLN A 119 -21.53 -24.92 -6.60
CA GLN A 119 -21.54 -24.18 -7.87
C GLN A 119 -22.35 -22.89 -7.79
N ARG A 120 -23.49 -22.93 -7.09
CA ARG A 120 -24.34 -21.75 -6.90
C ARG A 120 -23.60 -20.61 -6.20
N GLU A 121 -22.82 -20.92 -5.16
CA GLU A 121 -22.09 -19.93 -4.37
C GLU A 121 -20.90 -19.37 -5.16
N TRP A 122 -20.17 -20.23 -5.88
CA TRP A 122 -19.12 -19.78 -6.80
C TRP A 122 -19.67 -18.88 -7.92
N ASN A 123 -20.82 -19.21 -8.49
CA ASN A 123 -21.51 -18.36 -9.47
C ASN A 123 -21.96 -17.01 -8.87
N ALA A 124 -22.42 -17.01 -7.62
CA ALA A 124 -22.78 -15.75 -6.95
C ALA A 124 -21.56 -14.83 -6.80
N TRP A 125 -20.40 -15.37 -6.41
CA TRP A 125 -19.14 -14.61 -6.37
C TRP A 125 -18.63 -14.23 -7.76
N SER A 126 -18.87 -15.05 -8.79
CA SER A 126 -18.57 -14.68 -10.18
C SER A 126 -19.38 -13.47 -10.65
N ASN A 127 -20.63 -13.35 -10.22
CA ASN A 127 -21.55 -12.34 -10.76
C ASN A 127 -21.65 -11.07 -9.90
N HIS A 128 -21.36 -11.16 -8.60
CA HIS A 128 -21.69 -10.10 -7.63
C HIS A 128 -20.53 -9.71 -6.71
N ALA A 129 -19.31 -10.16 -6.99
CA ALA A 129 -18.13 -9.77 -6.19
C ALA A 129 -17.76 -8.28 -6.31
N TRP A 130 -18.13 -7.64 -7.42
CA TRP A 130 -17.65 -6.32 -7.79
C TRP A 130 -18.80 -5.37 -8.14
N GLU A 131 -18.66 -4.13 -7.74
CA GLU A 131 -19.37 -2.99 -8.32
C GLU A 131 -18.55 -2.48 -9.50
N PHE A 132 -19.20 -2.28 -10.65
CA PHE A 132 -18.62 -1.67 -11.84
C PHE A 132 -19.23 -0.28 -12.04
N PHE A 133 -18.38 0.73 -12.28
CA PHE A 133 -18.80 2.10 -12.50
C PHE A 133 -18.21 2.62 -13.80
N TRP A 134 -19.07 3.14 -14.66
CA TRP A 134 -18.71 3.72 -15.94
C TRP A 134 -19.36 5.09 -16.08
N THR A 135 -18.62 6.05 -16.60
CA THR A 135 -19.17 7.35 -17.00
C THR A 135 -18.45 7.86 -18.22
N GLN A 136 -19.16 8.68 -18.98
CA GLN A 136 -18.62 9.37 -20.14
C GLN A 136 -18.98 10.85 -20.08
N SER A 137 -18.17 11.68 -20.70
CA SER A 137 -18.49 13.09 -20.94
C SER A 137 -18.15 13.50 -22.36
N THR A 138 -19.08 14.18 -22.99
CA THR A 138 -18.96 14.84 -24.30
C THR A 138 -18.94 16.37 -24.17
N ASP A 139 -18.45 17.07 -25.19
CA ASP A 139 -18.44 18.53 -25.23
C ASP A 139 -19.84 19.15 -25.06
N ALA A 140 -20.88 18.49 -25.59
CA ALA A 140 -22.27 18.90 -25.43
C ALA A 140 -22.72 18.84 -23.96
N GLU A 141 -22.42 17.74 -23.26
CA GLU A 141 -22.74 17.60 -21.82
C GLU A 141 -21.96 18.58 -20.96
N LEU A 142 -20.68 18.83 -21.27
CA LEU A 142 -19.89 19.81 -20.55
C LEU A 142 -20.44 21.23 -20.75
N SER A 143 -20.82 21.57 -21.98
CA SER A 143 -21.41 22.88 -22.31
C SER A 143 -22.72 23.10 -21.55
N GLN A 144 -23.57 22.07 -21.47
CA GLN A 144 -24.79 22.11 -20.68
C GLN A 144 -24.51 22.26 -19.17
N ALA A 145 -23.51 21.54 -18.64
CA ALA A 145 -23.13 21.64 -17.23
C ALA A 145 -22.57 23.02 -16.87
N LYS A 146 -21.79 23.64 -17.76
CA LYS A 146 -21.28 25.01 -17.60
C LYS A 146 -22.37 26.08 -17.69
N ALA A 147 -23.46 25.81 -18.41
CA ALA A 147 -24.62 26.69 -18.43
C ALA A 147 -25.40 26.70 -17.10
N THR A 148 -25.07 25.79 -16.17
CA THR A 148 -25.59 25.83 -14.80
C THR A 148 -24.55 26.48 -13.88
N ASP A 149 -24.96 27.43 -13.02
CA ASP A 149 -24.07 28.18 -12.09
C ASP A 149 -23.34 27.29 -11.04
N ILE A 150 -23.51 25.98 -11.11
CA ILE A 150 -22.98 25.00 -10.15
C ILE A 150 -21.60 24.49 -10.58
N THR A 151 -21.25 24.57 -11.87
CA THR A 151 -19.98 24.05 -12.40
C THR A 151 -18.99 25.19 -12.66
N PRO A 152 -17.80 25.21 -12.02
CA PRO A 152 -16.79 26.23 -12.30
C PRO A 152 -16.38 26.27 -13.78
N GLU A 153 -16.14 27.46 -14.33
CA GLU A 153 -15.82 27.67 -15.76
C GLU A 153 -14.57 26.88 -16.22
N ASP A 154 -13.60 26.68 -15.33
CA ASP A 154 -12.31 26.02 -15.59
C ASP A 154 -12.35 24.48 -15.68
N VAL A 155 -13.53 23.88 -15.49
CA VAL A 155 -13.69 22.41 -15.54
C VAL A 155 -13.47 21.90 -16.96
N THR A 156 -12.56 20.92 -17.09
CA THR A 156 -12.28 20.22 -18.34
C THR A 156 -13.23 19.06 -18.56
N LEU A 157 -13.27 18.56 -19.79
CA LEU A 157 -14.08 17.40 -20.16
C LEU A 157 -13.72 16.15 -19.35
N MET A 158 -12.42 15.86 -19.19
CA MET A 158 -11.94 14.75 -18.37
C MET A 158 -12.28 14.94 -16.88
N THR A 159 -12.08 16.14 -16.34
CA THR A 159 -12.44 16.45 -14.95
C THR A 159 -13.95 16.32 -14.71
N HIS A 160 -14.77 16.71 -15.69
CA HIS A 160 -16.22 16.54 -15.65
C HIS A 160 -16.61 15.05 -15.61
N ALA A 161 -16.02 14.21 -16.46
CA ALA A 161 -16.25 12.76 -16.43
C ALA A 161 -15.86 12.14 -15.08
N ARG A 162 -14.71 12.52 -14.51
CA ARG A 162 -14.28 12.05 -13.18
C ARG A 162 -15.24 12.47 -12.06
N ARG A 163 -15.81 13.68 -12.13
CA ARG A 163 -16.82 14.14 -11.16
C ARG A 163 -18.12 13.35 -11.28
N LYS A 164 -18.61 13.10 -12.50
CA LYS A 164 -19.77 12.22 -12.75
C LYS A 164 -19.53 10.84 -12.15
N LEU A 165 -18.35 10.25 -12.36
CA LEU A 165 -18.00 8.96 -11.77
C LEU A 165 -18.05 8.98 -10.25
N ASN A 166 -17.45 9.99 -9.62
CA ASN A 166 -17.45 10.11 -8.16
C ASN A 166 -18.87 10.27 -7.59
N GLN A 167 -19.77 10.95 -8.29
CA GLN A 167 -21.19 11.03 -7.93
C GLN A 167 -21.89 9.67 -8.12
N LEU A 168 -21.62 8.96 -9.21
CA LEU A 168 -22.19 7.62 -9.43
C LEU A 168 -21.78 6.64 -8.32
N LYS A 169 -20.52 6.72 -7.84
CA LYS A 169 -20.02 5.88 -6.74
C LYS A 169 -20.77 6.07 -5.42
N THR A 170 -21.41 7.23 -5.19
CA THR A 170 -22.18 7.45 -3.95
C THR A 170 -23.53 6.76 -3.97
N GLN A 171 -24.07 6.45 -5.16
CA GLN A 171 -25.34 5.74 -5.28
C GLN A 171 -25.22 4.29 -4.82
N ARG A 172 -24.02 3.71 -4.93
CA ARG A 172 -23.68 2.31 -4.64
C ARG A 172 -24.50 1.35 -5.54
N ASN A 173 -23.86 0.34 -6.10
CA ASN A 173 -24.52 -0.62 -6.99
C ASN A 173 -24.11 -2.05 -6.67
N TRP A 174 -24.16 -2.40 -5.37
CA TRP A 174 -23.78 -3.73 -4.91
C TRP A 174 -25.01 -4.62 -4.69
N ILE A 175 -24.82 -5.91 -4.98
CA ILE A 175 -25.76 -6.98 -4.63
C ILE A 175 -25.11 -7.79 -3.50
N ALA A 176 -25.77 -7.91 -2.34
CA ALA A 176 -25.23 -8.74 -1.26
C ALA A 176 -25.32 -10.21 -1.66
N ILE A 177 -24.19 -10.90 -1.53
CA ILE A 177 -24.15 -12.35 -1.57
C ILE A 177 -24.53 -12.84 -0.17
N ASN A 178 -25.77 -13.34 -0.03
CA ASN A 178 -26.19 -14.04 1.18
C ASN A 178 -25.51 -15.41 1.23
N TRP A 179 -24.97 -15.76 2.40
CA TRP A 179 -24.33 -17.04 2.64
C TRP A 179 -24.79 -17.63 3.97
N GLN A 180 -24.60 -18.94 4.14
CA GLN A 180 -24.92 -19.69 5.35
C GLN A 180 -23.72 -20.57 5.72
N GLY A 181 -23.59 -20.89 7.01
CA GLY A 181 -22.50 -21.72 7.55
C GLY A 181 -21.58 -20.94 8.47
N GLU A 182 -20.49 -21.58 8.88
CA GLU A 182 -19.45 -20.93 9.69
C GLU A 182 -18.68 -19.89 8.87
N SER A 183 -18.24 -18.83 9.55
CA SER A 183 -17.44 -17.76 8.95
C SER A 183 -16.00 -18.20 8.70
N SER A 184 -15.37 -17.62 7.68
CA SER A 184 -13.93 -17.82 7.43
C SER A 184 -13.06 -17.36 8.59
N THR A 185 -11.96 -18.07 8.85
CA THR A 185 -10.99 -17.75 9.90
C THR A 185 -10.11 -16.55 9.53
N LEU A 186 -10.23 -16.01 8.31
CA LEU A 186 -9.37 -14.93 7.81
C LEU A 186 -10.02 -13.56 7.98
N SER A 187 -11.14 -13.29 7.29
CA SER A 187 -11.87 -12.03 7.46
C SER A 187 -13.10 -12.14 8.35
N GLY A 188 -13.67 -13.34 8.50
CA GLY A 188 -14.96 -13.54 9.15
C GLY A 188 -16.15 -12.99 8.36
N THR A 189 -15.94 -12.55 7.11
CA THR A 189 -16.97 -11.84 6.32
C THR A 189 -17.71 -12.71 5.29
N GLY A 190 -17.31 -13.97 5.14
CA GLY A 190 -17.93 -14.93 4.22
C GLY A 190 -17.95 -16.34 4.81
N ALA A 191 -18.84 -17.19 4.31
CA ALA A 191 -18.87 -18.61 4.65
C ALA A 191 -17.55 -19.29 4.27
N ILE A 192 -17.17 -20.31 5.04
CA ILE A 192 -16.08 -21.21 4.65
C ILE A 192 -16.43 -21.86 3.29
N ALA A 193 -15.51 -21.82 2.34
CA ALA A 193 -15.60 -22.52 1.07
C ALA A 193 -15.30 -24.00 1.29
N TYR A 194 -16.29 -24.85 1.03
CA TYR A 194 -16.14 -26.31 1.04
C TYR A 194 -17.16 -26.96 0.09
N PRO A 195 -16.92 -28.19 -0.41
CA PRO A 195 -17.67 -28.77 -1.52
C PRO A 195 -19.19 -28.79 -1.34
N ARG A 196 -19.65 -29.00 -0.12
CA ARG A 196 -21.07 -29.22 0.22
C ARG A 196 -21.73 -28.02 0.89
N MET A 197 -21.21 -26.81 0.69
CA MET A 197 -21.69 -25.58 1.35
C MET A 197 -23.13 -25.18 1.05
N THR A 198 -23.79 -25.81 0.09
CA THR A 198 -25.21 -25.59 -0.25
C THR A 198 -26.12 -26.76 0.17
N ASP A 199 -25.56 -27.84 0.73
CA ASP A 199 -26.30 -29.03 1.11
C ASP A 199 -27.04 -28.81 2.43
N LYS A 200 -28.34 -29.11 2.44
CA LYS A 200 -29.17 -29.34 3.65
C LYS A 200 -28.77 -28.46 4.86
N THR A 201 -28.59 -27.16 4.62
CA THR A 201 -28.10 -26.17 5.60
C THR A 201 -29.06 -25.97 6.77
N HIS A 202 -30.26 -26.54 6.68
CA HIS A 202 -31.24 -26.56 7.75
C HIS A 202 -30.77 -27.46 8.90
N PRO A 203 -30.75 -27.00 10.17
CA PRO A 203 -30.31 -27.77 11.33
C PRO A 203 -31.05 -29.09 11.60
N LEU A 204 -32.21 -29.29 10.96
CA LEU A 204 -32.99 -30.54 11.03
C LEU A 204 -32.45 -31.64 10.11
N ASN A 205 -31.67 -31.25 9.10
CA ASN A 205 -31.29 -32.11 7.97
C ASN A 205 -29.77 -32.36 7.91
N SER A 206 -28.99 -31.67 8.74
CA SER A 206 -27.55 -31.87 8.90
C SER A 206 -27.12 -31.47 10.31
N SER A 207 -26.14 -32.19 10.89
CA SER A 207 -25.55 -31.81 12.17
C SER A 207 -24.32 -30.91 11.97
N MET A 208 -24.07 -30.01 12.91
CA MET A 208 -22.85 -29.18 12.91
C MET A 208 -21.57 -30.03 12.97
N ALA A 209 -21.62 -31.18 13.64
CA ALA A 209 -20.48 -32.09 13.75
C ALA A 209 -20.11 -32.72 12.40
N GLU A 210 -21.10 -33.15 11.61
CA GLU A 210 -20.87 -33.68 10.26
C GLU A 210 -20.30 -32.60 9.34
N GLN A 211 -20.85 -31.38 9.37
CA GLN A 211 -20.32 -30.26 8.58
C GLN A 211 -18.88 -29.94 8.96
N THR A 212 -18.57 -29.90 10.26
CA THR A 212 -17.20 -29.66 10.75
C THR A 212 -16.25 -30.75 10.28
N GLN A 213 -16.69 -32.01 10.29
CA GLN A 213 -15.90 -33.14 9.80
C GLN A 213 -15.64 -33.04 8.28
N ASP A 214 -16.66 -32.74 7.49
CA ASP A 214 -16.55 -32.55 6.03
C ASP A 214 -15.57 -31.41 5.70
N ILE A 215 -15.70 -30.28 6.40
CA ILE A 215 -14.81 -29.12 6.26
C ILE A 215 -13.37 -29.51 6.62
N ASN A 216 -13.16 -30.17 7.77
CA ASN A 216 -11.83 -30.58 8.21
C ASN A 216 -11.17 -31.54 7.21
N GLN A 217 -11.92 -32.53 6.71
CA GLN A 217 -11.43 -33.47 5.72
C GLN A 217 -11.04 -32.75 4.41
N PHE A 218 -11.88 -31.83 3.94
CA PHE A 218 -11.60 -31.05 2.73
C PHE A 218 -10.33 -30.20 2.87
N TYR A 219 -10.20 -29.42 3.94
CA TYR A 219 -9.02 -28.57 4.14
C TYR A 219 -7.75 -29.37 4.40
N HIS A 220 -7.84 -30.54 5.04
CA HIS A 220 -6.69 -31.41 5.20
C HIS A 220 -6.18 -31.95 3.85
N GLN A 221 -7.08 -32.43 2.98
CA GLN A 221 -6.69 -32.91 1.65
C GLN A 221 -6.23 -31.78 0.73
N LEU A 222 -6.87 -30.61 0.81
CA LEU A 222 -6.47 -29.43 0.05
C LEU A 222 -5.08 -28.96 0.48
N SER A 223 -4.80 -28.92 1.79
CA SER A 223 -3.48 -28.60 2.32
C SER A 223 -2.43 -29.63 1.90
N GLN A 224 -2.73 -30.93 1.92
CA GLN A 224 -1.83 -31.97 1.42
C GLN A 224 -1.49 -31.80 -0.07
N HIS A 225 -2.45 -31.37 -0.88
CA HIS A 225 -2.24 -31.14 -2.32
C HIS A 225 -1.42 -29.86 -2.58
N LEU A 226 -1.73 -28.77 -1.87
CA LEU A 226 -1.09 -27.46 -2.06
C LEU A 226 0.25 -27.32 -1.32
N GLY A 227 0.46 -28.09 -0.25
CA GLY A 227 1.52 -27.91 0.72
C GLY A 227 1.11 -26.97 1.87
N GLU A 228 1.53 -27.30 3.10
CA GLU A 228 1.22 -26.53 4.32
C GLU A 228 1.75 -25.09 4.28
N SER A 229 2.86 -24.86 3.55
CA SER A 229 3.38 -23.51 3.32
C SER A 229 2.42 -22.64 2.52
N ILE A 230 1.54 -23.22 1.71
CA ILE A 230 0.54 -22.51 0.94
C ILE A 230 -0.73 -22.37 1.76
N LEU A 231 -1.29 -23.47 2.24
CA LEU A 231 -2.54 -23.51 3.00
C LEU A 231 -2.36 -24.38 4.24
N ASP A 232 -2.50 -23.79 5.43
CA ASP A 232 -2.44 -24.55 6.67
C ASP A 232 -3.75 -25.36 6.86
N PRO A 233 -3.71 -26.63 7.31
CA PRO A 233 -4.91 -27.46 7.50
C PRO A 233 -5.93 -26.89 8.49
N SER A 234 -5.57 -25.91 9.32
CA SER A 234 -6.47 -25.20 10.25
C SER A 234 -7.09 -23.94 9.65
N GLU A 235 -6.57 -23.42 8.52
CA GLU A 235 -7.17 -22.28 7.84
C GLU A 235 -8.53 -22.65 7.25
N ARG A 236 -9.51 -21.75 7.37
CA ARG A 236 -10.83 -21.89 6.74
C ARG A 236 -11.11 -20.61 5.95
N LEU A 237 -11.08 -20.70 4.63
CA LEU A 237 -11.15 -19.54 3.73
C LEU A 237 -12.53 -19.46 3.09
N SER A 238 -13.03 -18.24 2.89
CA SER A 238 -14.16 -18.01 2.00
C SER A 238 -13.75 -18.11 0.53
N ILE A 239 -14.70 -18.20 -0.39
CA ILE A 239 -14.45 -18.28 -1.84
C ILE A 239 -13.48 -17.17 -2.33
N PRO A 240 -13.70 -15.87 -2.06
CA PRO A 240 -12.77 -14.83 -2.52
C PRO A 240 -11.38 -14.93 -1.87
N GLU A 241 -11.29 -15.40 -0.63
CA GLU A 241 -10.00 -15.61 0.06
C GLU A 241 -9.24 -16.80 -0.53
N LEU A 242 -9.96 -17.87 -0.87
CA LEU A 242 -9.41 -19.05 -1.53
C LEU A 242 -8.92 -18.70 -2.94
N ILE A 243 -9.67 -17.90 -3.72
CA ILE A 243 -9.24 -17.40 -5.04
C ILE A 243 -7.92 -16.63 -4.92
N LYS A 244 -7.80 -15.70 -3.95
CA LYS A 244 -6.54 -14.95 -3.73
C LYS A 244 -5.38 -15.84 -3.38
N ARG A 245 -5.62 -16.95 -2.67
CA ARG A 245 -4.59 -17.93 -2.34
C ARG A 245 -4.14 -18.67 -3.59
N LEU A 246 -5.11 -19.20 -4.34
CA LEU A 246 -4.90 -20.06 -5.50
C LEU A 246 -4.29 -19.32 -6.70
N ILE A 247 -4.64 -18.05 -6.94
CA ILE A 247 -4.12 -17.28 -8.08
C ILE A 247 -2.59 -17.13 -8.07
N THR A 248 -1.95 -17.37 -6.91
CA THR A 248 -0.50 -17.31 -6.75
C THR A 248 0.22 -18.62 -7.04
N LEU A 249 -0.49 -19.68 -7.41
CA LEU A 249 0.07 -20.97 -7.82
C LEU A 249 0.49 -20.94 -9.28
N ASP A 250 1.68 -21.42 -9.61
CA ASP A 250 2.20 -21.49 -10.99
C ASP A 250 1.20 -22.18 -11.93
N ALA A 251 0.58 -23.27 -11.49
CA ALA A 251 -0.40 -24.04 -12.27
C ALA A 251 -1.63 -23.21 -12.68
N ILE A 252 -1.97 -22.18 -11.91
CA ILE A 252 -3.09 -21.28 -12.17
C ILE A 252 -2.58 -20.01 -12.84
N ALA A 253 -1.59 -19.34 -12.25
CA ALA A 253 -0.99 -18.11 -12.74
C ALA A 253 -0.55 -18.23 -14.21
N ASN A 254 0.09 -19.34 -14.61
CA ASN A 254 0.56 -19.55 -15.99
C ASN A 254 -0.56 -19.54 -17.03
N GLN A 255 -1.80 -19.86 -16.65
CA GLN A 255 -2.95 -19.80 -17.56
C GLN A 255 -3.36 -18.36 -17.90
N PHE A 256 -2.92 -17.39 -17.09
CA PHE A 256 -3.12 -15.96 -17.29
C PHE A 256 -1.87 -15.25 -17.83
N ILE A 257 -0.76 -15.97 -18.08
CA ILE A 257 0.52 -15.41 -18.55
C ILE A 257 0.73 -15.67 -20.06
N SER A 258 -0.08 -16.54 -20.67
CA SER A 258 0.13 -17.03 -22.05
C SER A 258 -0.13 -16.02 -23.17
N GLU A 259 -0.51 -14.78 -22.90
CA GLU A 259 -0.62 -13.72 -23.91
C GLU A 259 0.53 -12.71 -23.77
N LYS A 260 1.17 -12.35 -24.88
CA LYS A 260 2.30 -11.38 -24.97
C LYS A 260 1.99 -9.99 -24.39
N ASP A 261 0.72 -9.73 -24.06
CA ASP A 261 0.21 -8.44 -23.60
C ASP A 261 -0.29 -8.47 -22.15
N LEU A 262 -0.29 -9.62 -21.47
CA LEU A 262 -0.71 -9.69 -20.07
C LEU A 262 0.39 -9.16 -19.13
N PRO A 263 0.00 -8.57 -17.97
CA PRO A 263 0.96 -8.11 -16.99
C PRO A 263 1.91 -9.24 -16.60
N SER A 264 3.22 -9.00 -16.59
CA SER A 264 4.20 -10.01 -16.19
C SER A 264 3.98 -10.40 -14.73
N ILE A 265 3.27 -11.51 -14.47
CA ILE A 265 3.19 -12.10 -13.14
C ILE A 265 4.62 -12.46 -12.78
N GLU A 266 5.22 -11.69 -11.88
CA GLU A 266 6.38 -12.17 -11.17
C GLU A 266 5.86 -13.25 -10.24
N ILE A 267 5.64 -14.46 -10.79
CA ILE A 267 5.40 -15.65 -10.00
C ILE A 267 6.66 -15.80 -9.16
N PRO A 268 6.63 -15.54 -7.85
CA PRO A 268 7.83 -15.61 -7.06
C PRO A 268 8.26 -17.07 -7.05
N GLN A 269 9.44 -17.36 -7.61
CA GLN A 269 10.02 -18.71 -7.63
C GLN A 269 10.10 -19.33 -6.22
N SER A 270 10.08 -18.48 -5.18
CA SER A 270 9.76 -18.86 -3.82
C SER A 270 8.87 -17.80 -3.16
N PHE A 271 7.60 -18.11 -2.94
CA PHE A 271 6.88 -17.46 -1.85
C PHE A 271 7.41 -18.04 -0.55
N VAL A 272 8.38 -17.36 0.07
CA VAL A 272 8.71 -17.63 1.46
C VAL A 272 7.66 -16.89 2.29
N ASP A 273 6.70 -17.64 2.81
CA ASP A 273 5.83 -17.08 3.84
C ASP A 273 6.73 -16.60 4.98
N LEU A 274 6.63 -15.32 5.31
CA LEU A 274 7.24 -14.76 6.49
C LEU A 274 6.54 -15.33 7.71
N ASN A 275 7.03 -16.48 8.15
CA ASN A 275 6.67 -17.00 9.45
C ASN A 275 7.41 -16.20 10.52
N ARG A 276 6.90 -14.98 10.75
CA ARG A 276 7.35 -14.06 11.78
C ARG A 276 7.24 -14.72 13.14
N PHE A 277 6.16 -15.45 13.38
CA PHE A 277 5.87 -16.09 14.66
C PHE A 277 6.92 -17.16 15.02
N ASP A 278 7.14 -18.15 14.15
CA ASP A 278 8.03 -19.28 14.47
C ASP A 278 9.50 -18.85 14.58
N ASN A 279 9.92 -17.90 13.75
CA ASN A 279 11.31 -17.44 13.72
C ASN A 279 11.56 -16.22 14.62
N LYS A 280 10.52 -15.73 15.32
CA LYS A 280 10.55 -14.49 16.14
C LYS A 280 11.22 -13.33 15.40
N LEU A 281 10.78 -13.08 14.16
CA LEU A 281 11.35 -12.06 13.28
C LEU A 281 10.53 -10.78 13.33
N TRP A 282 11.20 -9.67 13.65
CA TRP A 282 10.68 -8.35 13.35
C TRP A 282 10.77 -8.06 11.86
N ALA A 283 9.86 -7.23 11.37
CA ALA A 283 9.83 -6.83 9.96
C ALA A 283 9.35 -5.37 9.84
N GLY A 284 9.85 -4.68 8.83
CA GLY A 284 9.51 -3.29 8.51
C GLY A 284 8.48 -3.23 7.40
N TYR A 285 7.22 -3.05 7.74
CA TYR A 285 6.17 -2.84 6.73
C TYR A 285 6.08 -1.36 6.40
N PHE A 286 5.87 -1.02 5.14
CA PHE A 286 5.74 0.38 4.75
C PHE A 286 4.69 0.58 3.67
N GLN A 287 3.93 1.66 3.82
CA GLN A 287 2.95 2.11 2.84
C GLN A 287 3.16 3.60 2.58
N GLY A 288 3.12 3.98 1.31
CA GLY A 288 3.26 5.38 0.92
C GLY A 288 2.27 5.78 -0.16
N ASP A 289 2.06 7.09 -0.24
CA ASP A 289 1.25 7.72 -1.28
C ASP A 289 1.80 9.11 -1.63
N GLY A 290 1.72 9.46 -2.92
CA GLY A 290 2.19 10.72 -3.45
C GLY A 290 1.35 11.91 -3.00
N ASP A 291 2.00 13.04 -2.78
CA ASP A 291 1.36 14.22 -2.23
C ASP A 291 0.87 15.17 -3.32
N LYS A 292 -0.41 15.57 -3.23
CA LYS A 292 -1.03 16.65 -4.02
C LYS A 292 -0.88 16.50 -5.55
N ILE A 293 -0.94 15.28 -6.07
CA ILE A 293 -0.84 15.02 -7.52
C ILE A 293 -1.93 15.75 -8.32
N GLY A 294 -3.13 15.85 -7.75
CA GLY A 294 -4.21 16.64 -8.36
C GLY A 294 -3.85 18.12 -8.56
N ASP A 295 -3.11 18.72 -7.62
CA ASP A 295 -2.65 20.10 -7.73
C ASP A 295 -1.47 20.22 -8.70
N TYR A 296 -0.58 19.22 -8.74
CA TYR A 296 0.52 19.15 -9.71
C TYR A 296 0.00 19.11 -11.16
N LEU A 297 -0.96 18.23 -11.44
CA LEU A 297 -1.58 18.12 -12.77
C LEU A 297 -2.33 19.41 -13.15
N ARG A 298 -2.96 20.10 -12.17
CA ARG A 298 -3.60 21.40 -12.39
C ARG A 298 -2.58 22.48 -12.79
N HIS A 299 -1.43 22.55 -12.11
CA HIS A 299 -0.37 23.52 -12.44
C HIS A 299 0.23 23.29 -13.83
N LEU A 300 0.36 22.04 -14.28
CA LEU A 300 0.81 21.76 -15.65
C LEU A 300 -0.19 22.29 -16.69
N LYS A 301 -1.49 22.12 -16.43
CA LYS A 301 -2.56 22.67 -17.27
C LYS A 301 -2.53 24.20 -17.32
N GLU A 302 -2.36 24.87 -16.19
CA GLU A 302 -2.25 26.34 -16.13
C GLU A 302 -1.10 26.90 -16.98
N LYS A 303 -0.06 26.08 -17.22
CA LYS A 303 1.06 26.40 -18.12
C LYS A 303 0.79 26.06 -19.59
N GLY A 304 -0.43 25.69 -19.95
CA GLY A 304 -0.87 25.40 -21.32
C GLY A 304 -0.59 23.98 -21.80
N ALA A 305 -0.23 23.05 -20.92
CA ALA A 305 -0.04 21.65 -21.31
C ALA A 305 -1.40 20.95 -21.52
N ASP A 306 -1.46 20.02 -22.49
CA ASP A 306 -2.63 19.16 -22.69
C ASP A 306 -2.83 18.26 -21.46
N GLU A 307 -4.06 18.19 -20.97
CA GLU A 307 -4.38 17.50 -19.72
C GLU A 307 -4.22 15.98 -19.84
N ALA A 308 -4.62 15.40 -20.97
CA ALA A 308 -4.54 13.96 -21.20
C ALA A 308 -3.10 13.52 -21.45
N ASP A 309 -2.33 14.27 -22.25
CA ASP A 309 -0.90 13.97 -22.46
C ASP A 309 -0.09 14.15 -21.18
N SER A 310 -0.40 15.17 -20.36
CA SER A 310 0.23 15.38 -19.06
C SER A 310 -0.07 14.23 -18.09
N LEU A 311 -1.33 13.81 -18.02
CA LEU A 311 -1.73 12.67 -17.17
C LEU A 311 -1.12 11.36 -17.67
N HIS A 312 -1.07 11.14 -18.98
CA HIS A 312 -0.46 9.95 -19.57
C HIS A 312 1.04 9.89 -19.26
N THR A 313 1.76 11.00 -19.46
CA THR A 313 3.19 11.10 -19.15
C THR A 313 3.46 10.86 -17.67
N PHE A 314 2.65 11.47 -16.80
CA PHE A 314 2.74 11.27 -15.35
C PHE A 314 2.48 9.80 -14.96
N SER A 315 1.39 9.21 -15.47
CA SER A 315 1.04 7.81 -15.24
C SER A 315 2.17 6.89 -15.70
N GLN A 316 2.76 7.13 -16.88
CA GLN A 316 3.89 6.35 -17.37
C GLN A 316 5.09 6.42 -16.42
N ALA A 317 5.50 7.62 -16.01
CA ALA A 317 6.63 7.81 -15.12
C ALA A 317 6.44 7.11 -13.76
N MET A 318 5.24 7.19 -13.19
CA MET A 318 4.91 6.54 -11.91
C MET A 318 4.90 5.01 -12.03
N MET A 319 4.36 4.47 -13.12
CA MET A 319 4.35 3.02 -13.36
C MET A 319 5.76 2.48 -13.66
N GLU A 320 6.59 3.24 -14.37
CA GLU A 320 8.02 2.90 -14.57
C GLU A 320 8.79 2.92 -13.25
N TRP A 321 8.53 3.93 -12.40
CA TRP A 321 9.10 4.01 -11.05
C TRP A 321 8.70 2.80 -10.21
N GLY A 322 7.40 2.48 -10.15
CA GLY A 322 6.86 1.36 -9.38
C GLY A 322 7.40 0.01 -9.84
N ARG A 323 7.49 -0.21 -11.16
CA ARG A 323 8.14 -1.40 -11.76
C ARG A 323 9.60 -1.54 -11.30
N ASN A 324 10.29 -0.43 -11.12
CA ASN A 324 11.70 -0.41 -10.75
C ASN A 324 11.94 -0.39 -9.24
N LEU A 325 10.92 -0.11 -8.41
CA LEU A 325 11.04 0.05 -6.95
C LEU A 325 11.70 -1.15 -6.28
N LYS A 326 11.35 -2.37 -6.73
CA LYS A 326 11.92 -3.62 -6.20
C LYS A 326 13.44 -3.75 -6.35
N TYR A 327 14.04 -3.06 -7.33
CA TYR A 327 15.50 -3.09 -7.53
C TYR A 327 16.26 -2.20 -6.54
N TYR A 328 15.56 -1.32 -5.84
CA TYR A 328 16.12 -0.45 -4.81
C TYR A 328 15.96 -1.02 -3.38
N LEU A 329 15.26 -2.14 -3.21
CA LEU A 329 15.17 -2.83 -1.91
C LEU A 329 16.55 -3.37 -1.50
N PRO A 330 16.87 -3.49 -0.20
CA PRO A 330 18.10 -4.13 0.26
C PRO A 330 18.13 -5.64 -0.08
N PRO A 331 19.31 -6.30 -0.22
CA PRO A 331 20.64 -5.69 -0.35
C PRO A 331 20.76 -4.92 -1.69
N THR A 332 21.82 -4.13 -1.88
CA THR A 332 21.94 -3.23 -3.04
C THR A 332 21.80 -3.96 -4.39
N GLN A 333 21.48 -3.24 -5.47
CA GLN A 333 21.31 -3.83 -6.82
C GLN A 333 22.52 -4.70 -7.24
N ALA A 334 23.74 -4.28 -6.92
CA ALA A 334 24.97 -5.01 -7.24
C ALA A 334 25.10 -6.35 -6.48
N GLU A 335 24.51 -6.44 -5.29
CA GLU A 335 24.46 -7.66 -4.47
C GLU A 335 23.29 -8.55 -4.89
N ARG A 336 22.17 -7.96 -5.32
CA ARG A 336 21.00 -8.67 -5.86
C ARG A 336 21.33 -9.47 -7.11
N VAL A 337 22.13 -8.93 -8.03
CA VAL A 337 22.57 -9.66 -9.25
C VAL A 337 23.35 -10.93 -8.90
N LYS A 338 23.96 -11.00 -7.71
CA LYS A 338 24.71 -12.17 -7.23
C LYS A 338 23.83 -13.18 -6.50
N ARG A 339 22.61 -12.82 -6.08
CA ARG A 339 21.68 -13.70 -5.36
C ARG A 339 20.70 -14.37 -6.33
N ARG A 340 20.45 -15.67 -6.14
CA ARG A 340 19.40 -16.41 -6.88
C ARG A 340 17.98 -15.99 -6.46
N ASN A 341 17.81 -15.48 -5.24
CA ASN A 341 16.51 -15.06 -4.70
C ASN A 341 16.47 -13.53 -4.53
N LEU A 342 15.66 -12.87 -5.36
CA LEU A 342 15.49 -11.41 -5.35
C LEU A 342 14.70 -10.90 -4.14
N ASP A 343 14.06 -11.78 -3.36
CA ASP A 343 13.20 -11.37 -2.23
C ASP A 343 13.87 -11.51 -0.85
N ALA A 344 15.17 -11.83 -0.80
CA ALA A 344 15.84 -12.24 0.44
C ALA A 344 15.77 -11.24 1.61
N ASP A 345 15.73 -9.94 1.31
CA ASP A 345 15.77 -8.86 2.31
C ASP A 345 14.57 -7.88 2.18
N GLY A 346 13.53 -8.27 1.44
CA GLY A 346 12.34 -7.43 1.26
C GLY A 346 11.59 -7.70 -0.02
N ARG A 347 10.33 -7.22 -0.07
CA ARG A 347 9.43 -7.36 -1.22
C ARG A 347 8.50 -6.16 -1.37
N ILE A 348 8.25 -5.77 -2.62
CA ILE A 348 7.17 -4.84 -2.98
C ILE A 348 5.89 -5.66 -3.24
N ILE A 349 4.81 -5.30 -2.55
CA ILE A 349 3.50 -5.96 -2.66
C ILE A 349 2.72 -5.35 -3.83
N TYR A 350 2.67 -4.02 -3.89
CA TYR A 350 2.15 -3.27 -5.03
C TYR A 350 2.81 -1.90 -5.14
N ALA A 351 2.97 -1.40 -6.36
CA ALA A 351 3.48 -0.06 -6.67
C ALA A 351 3.17 0.26 -8.15
N GLY A 352 1.98 0.79 -8.45
CA GLY A 352 1.57 1.03 -9.84
C GLY A 352 0.89 2.37 -10.07
N GLY A 353 1.06 3.27 -9.11
CA GLY A 353 0.79 4.68 -9.24
C GLY A 353 1.66 5.44 -8.25
N ASP A 354 1.04 6.40 -7.60
CA ASP A 354 1.56 7.14 -6.46
C ASP A 354 1.51 6.38 -5.14
N ASP A 355 0.64 5.38 -5.05
CA ASP A 355 0.50 4.51 -3.90
C ASP A 355 1.33 3.22 -4.01
N PHE A 356 1.92 2.81 -2.89
CA PHE A 356 2.72 1.59 -2.82
C PHE A 356 2.69 0.97 -1.42
N LEU A 357 2.93 -0.33 -1.37
CA LEU A 357 3.06 -1.12 -0.15
C LEU A 357 4.21 -2.10 -0.30
N GLY A 358 5.08 -2.19 0.70
CA GLY A 358 6.16 -3.15 0.75
C GLY A 358 6.47 -3.63 2.16
N VAL A 359 7.34 -4.62 2.23
CA VAL A 359 7.82 -5.21 3.49
C VAL A 359 9.32 -5.45 3.38
N LEU A 360 10.06 -4.98 4.38
CA LEU A 360 11.46 -5.29 4.63
C LEU A 360 11.52 -6.41 5.65
N TYR A 361 12.25 -7.46 5.31
CA TYR A 361 12.48 -8.61 6.17
C TYR A 361 13.87 -9.16 5.90
N ARG A 362 14.30 -10.21 6.59
CA ARG A 362 15.50 -10.94 6.22
C ARG A 362 15.27 -12.41 6.49
N ILE A 363 15.39 -13.22 5.44
CA ILE A 363 15.31 -14.68 5.58
C ILE A 363 16.52 -15.12 6.40
N PRO A 364 16.33 -15.89 7.50
CA PRO A 364 17.45 -16.34 8.30
C PRO A 364 18.38 -17.26 7.48
N GLU A 365 19.64 -16.87 7.33
CA GLU A 365 20.71 -17.72 6.79
C GLU A 365 21.82 -17.93 7.86
N PRO A 366 22.55 -19.07 7.84
CA PRO A 366 23.66 -19.30 8.74
C PRO A 366 24.68 -18.15 8.68
N ASN A 367 25.01 -17.57 9.84
CA ASN A 367 25.94 -16.45 10.01
C ASN A 367 25.49 -15.09 9.43
N GLN A 368 24.22 -14.94 9.03
CA GLN A 368 23.67 -13.64 8.65
C GLN A 368 22.98 -12.96 9.85
N PRO A 369 23.26 -11.68 10.15
CA PRO A 369 22.55 -10.96 11.21
C PRO A 369 21.08 -10.78 10.84
N LYS A 370 20.18 -10.77 11.84
CA LYS A 370 18.76 -10.46 11.66
C LYS A 370 18.59 -9.05 11.06
N LEU A 371 17.44 -8.79 10.44
CA LEU A 371 17.09 -7.43 10.04
C LEU A 371 16.93 -6.56 11.28
N THR A 372 17.55 -5.38 11.28
CA THR A 372 17.40 -4.39 12.35
C THR A 372 16.49 -3.23 11.92
N ALA A 373 15.98 -2.47 12.90
CA ALA A 373 15.27 -1.23 12.60
C ALA A 373 16.19 -0.21 11.90
N GLN A 374 17.49 -0.18 12.25
CA GLN A 374 18.47 0.66 11.60
C GLN A 374 18.68 0.31 10.12
N ASP A 375 18.66 -0.98 9.77
CA ASP A 375 18.70 -1.42 8.36
C ASP A 375 17.53 -0.82 7.56
N CYS A 376 16.34 -0.78 8.16
CA CYS A 376 15.17 -0.16 7.55
C CYS A 376 15.35 1.36 7.40
N LEU A 377 15.83 2.04 8.44
CA LEU A 377 16.07 3.49 8.40
C LEU A 377 17.10 3.89 7.36
N ASN A 378 18.20 3.13 7.23
CA ASN A 378 19.23 3.37 6.24
C ASN A 378 18.67 3.35 4.81
N TRP A 379 17.71 2.44 4.54
CA TRP A 379 16.99 2.43 3.28
C TRP A 379 16.09 3.67 3.12
N PHE A 380 15.37 4.05 4.18
CA PHE A 380 14.51 5.23 4.16
C PHE A 380 15.24 6.57 4.04
N TYR A 381 16.51 6.66 4.46
CA TYR A 381 17.34 7.83 4.20
C TYR A 381 17.62 8.04 2.72
N GLN A 382 17.64 6.96 1.92
CA GLN A 382 17.82 6.98 0.48
C GLN A 382 16.49 7.08 -0.30
N PHE A 383 15.36 6.90 0.40
CA PHE A 383 14.05 6.85 -0.22
C PHE A 383 13.65 8.14 -0.96
N PRO A 384 13.95 9.36 -0.46
CA PRO A 384 13.67 10.59 -1.20
C PRO A 384 14.34 10.62 -2.59
N GLN A 385 15.57 10.12 -2.71
CA GLN A 385 16.29 10.04 -3.99
C GLN A 385 15.71 8.93 -4.90
N ILE A 386 15.23 7.84 -4.32
CA ILE A 386 14.51 6.77 -5.04
C ILE A 386 13.19 7.33 -5.59
N TRP A 387 12.44 8.08 -4.79
CA TRP A 387 11.19 8.73 -5.21
C TRP A 387 11.44 9.70 -6.37
N GLN A 388 12.48 10.53 -6.30
CA GLN A 388 12.82 11.48 -7.36
C GLN A 388 13.13 10.85 -8.73
N GLN A 389 13.31 9.53 -8.84
CA GLN A 389 13.54 8.85 -10.12
C GLN A 389 12.35 8.92 -11.10
N HIS A 390 11.13 9.22 -10.63
CA HIS A 390 10.00 9.51 -11.54
C HIS A 390 10.12 10.89 -12.22
N LYS A 391 11.05 11.75 -11.76
CA LYS A 391 11.39 13.07 -12.35
C LYS A 391 10.26 14.12 -12.34
N HIS A 392 9.20 13.91 -11.58
CA HIS A 392 8.16 14.89 -11.33
C HIS A 392 8.40 15.64 -10.00
N LYS A 393 7.98 16.90 -9.91
CA LYS A 393 8.12 17.70 -8.68
C LYS A 393 6.95 17.46 -7.73
N ILE A 394 6.83 16.22 -7.27
CA ILE A 394 5.84 15.80 -6.27
C ILE A 394 6.54 15.18 -5.07
N THR A 395 6.03 15.43 -3.87
CA THR A 395 6.53 14.86 -2.62
C THR A 395 5.79 13.56 -2.29
N VAL A 396 6.22 12.87 -1.24
CA VAL A 396 5.62 11.60 -0.80
C VAL A 396 5.47 11.54 0.71
N SER A 397 4.37 10.96 1.16
CA SER A 397 4.11 10.69 2.57
C SER A 397 4.10 9.18 2.80
N VAL A 398 4.90 8.72 3.77
CA VAL A 398 5.08 7.28 4.02
C VAL A 398 4.87 6.96 5.49
N GLY A 399 4.23 5.82 5.76
CA GLY A 399 4.20 5.17 7.07
C GLY A 399 5.10 3.94 7.08
N LEU A 400 6.10 3.91 7.97
CA LEU A 400 6.92 2.74 8.31
C LEU A 400 6.44 2.16 9.64
N VAL A 401 6.09 0.88 9.64
CA VAL A 401 5.74 0.12 10.84
C VAL A 401 6.79 -0.96 11.09
N TRP A 402 7.59 -0.77 12.14
CA TRP A 402 8.47 -1.80 12.68
C TRP A 402 7.65 -2.71 13.61
N ALA A 403 7.30 -3.91 13.13
CA ALA A 403 6.30 -4.76 13.76
C ALA A 403 6.91 -6.00 14.44
N ALA A 404 6.54 -6.20 15.70
CA ALA A 404 6.93 -7.36 16.51
C ALA A 404 6.35 -8.67 15.97
N PRO A 405 7.00 -9.83 16.19
CA PRO A 405 6.72 -11.08 15.47
C PRO A 405 5.29 -11.61 15.58
N SER A 406 4.68 -11.49 16.76
CA SER A 406 3.38 -12.09 17.07
C SER A 406 2.19 -11.22 16.66
N VAL A 407 2.44 -10.01 16.14
CA VAL A 407 1.38 -9.12 15.69
C VAL A 407 0.75 -9.68 14.40
N PRO A 408 -0.58 -9.88 14.36
CA PRO A 408 -1.27 -10.33 13.16
C PRO A 408 -1.04 -9.39 11.99
N GLN A 409 -0.79 -9.94 10.79
CA GLN A 409 -0.50 -9.14 9.60
C GLN A 409 -1.60 -8.11 9.27
N ARG A 410 -2.88 -8.46 9.50
CA ARG A 410 -4.01 -7.54 9.32
C ARG A 410 -3.83 -6.26 10.14
N ASP A 411 -3.43 -6.40 11.40
CA ASP A 411 -3.23 -5.27 12.30
C ASP A 411 -2.02 -4.45 11.84
N VAL A 412 -0.94 -5.11 11.41
CA VAL A 412 0.23 -4.42 10.84
C VAL A 412 -0.16 -3.56 9.63
N LEU A 413 -0.98 -4.07 8.71
CA LEU A 413 -1.45 -3.31 7.53
C LEU A 413 -2.34 -2.13 7.93
N GLN A 414 -3.22 -2.32 8.93
CA GLN A 414 -4.03 -1.24 9.47
C GLN A 414 -3.14 -0.12 10.03
N HIS A 415 -2.10 -0.50 10.80
CA HIS A 415 -1.14 0.45 11.33
C HIS A 415 -0.30 1.14 10.23
N CYS A 416 -0.01 0.48 9.10
CA CYS A 416 0.68 1.11 7.97
C CYS A 416 -0.12 2.26 7.39
N ARG A 417 -1.43 2.07 7.19
CA ARG A 417 -2.34 3.11 6.69
C ARG A 417 -2.50 4.27 7.64
N GLU A 418 -2.66 3.97 8.92
CA GLU A 418 -2.78 5.00 9.95
C GLU A 418 -1.50 5.82 10.06
N ALA A 419 -0.33 5.19 9.93
CA ALA A 419 0.95 5.88 9.89
C ALA A 419 1.09 6.76 8.64
N GLU A 420 0.77 6.26 7.44
CA GLU A 420 0.75 7.07 6.20
C GLU A 420 -0.22 8.26 6.32
N LYS A 421 -1.42 8.02 6.87
CA LYS A 421 -2.40 9.08 7.14
C LYS A 421 -1.87 10.09 8.15
N SER A 422 -1.13 9.65 9.17
CA SER A 422 -0.46 10.53 10.13
C SER A 422 0.58 11.42 9.44
N ALA A 423 1.40 10.85 8.54
CA ALA A 423 2.35 11.62 7.72
C ALA A 423 1.64 12.69 6.87
N LYS A 424 0.55 12.33 6.17
CA LYS A 424 -0.23 13.29 5.38
C LYS A 424 -0.86 14.40 6.22
N ASN A 425 -1.51 14.02 7.33
CA ASN A 425 -2.24 14.94 8.19
C ASN A 425 -1.32 15.92 8.92
N LYS A 426 -0.09 15.49 9.23
CA LYS A 426 0.91 16.33 9.90
C LYS A 426 1.71 17.20 8.94
N GLY A 427 1.31 17.32 7.67
CA GLY A 427 1.86 18.32 6.76
C GLY A 427 2.58 17.78 5.53
N ARG A 428 2.43 16.47 5.23
CA ARG A 428 2.96 15.84 4.01
C ARG A 428 4.48 15.89 3.87
N ASP A 429 5.04 15.27 2.82
CA ASP A 429 6.49 15.23 2.58
C ASP A 429 7.30 14.71 3.77
N ARG A 430 6.84 13.60 4.35
CA ARG A 430 7.40 13.09 5.61
C ARG A 430 7.24 11.59 5.81
N LEU A 431 8.03 11.07 6.74
CA LEU A 431 7.95 9.69 7.22
C LEU A 431 7.30 9.65 8.60
N ALA A 432 6.29 8.80 8.76
CA ALA A 432 5.76 8.38 10.04
C ALA A 432 6.37 7.03 10.43
N ILE A 433 7.14 6.99 11.51
CA ILE A 433 7.75 5.77 12.04
C ILE A 433 6.92 5.29 13.22
N ARG A 434 6.45 4.05 13.15
CA ARG A 434 5.64 3.40 14.18
C ARG A 434 6.33 2.11 14.65
N ILE A 435 6.47 1.94 15.96
CA ILE A 435 6.94 0.70 16.57
C ILE A 435 5.71 -0.03 17.12
N LEU A 436 5.46 -1.26 16.65
CA LEU A 436 4.25 -2.02 16.97
C LEU A 436 4.61 -3.29 17.76
N PHE A 437 4.18 -3.35 19.03
CA PHE A 437 4.57 -4.40 19.97
C PHE A 437 3.59 -5.59 19.96
N ASN A 438 4.04 -6.75 20.47
CA ASN A 438 3.21 -7.94 20.61
C ASN A 438 1.97 -7.73 21.52
N SER A 439 1.98 -6.70 22.36
CA SER A 439 0.83 -6.30 23.19
C SER A 439 -0.27 -5.58 22.41
N GLY A 440 -0.05 -5.23 21.13
CA GLY A 440 -0.93 -4.39 20.33
C GLY A 440 -0.74 -2.88 20.55
N ASN A 441 0.04 -2.48 21.57
CA ASN A 441 0.41 -1.08 21.76
C ASN A 441 1.42 -0.64 20.69
N TYR A 442 1.45 0.67 20.42
CA TYR A 442 2.41 1.26 19.49
C TYR A 442 2.97 2.59 19.97
N LEU A 443 4.14 2.95 19.45
CA LEU A 443 4.74 4.28 19.52
C LEU A 443 4.77 4.89 18.12
N GLU A 444 4.66 6.21 18.00
CA GLU A 444 4.72 6.88 16.71
C GLU A 444 5.51 8.19 16.80
N TRP A 445 6.39 8.40 15.83
CA TRP A 445 7.07 9.67 15.60
C TRP A 445 6.99 10.03 14.11
N VAL A 446 6.80 11.31 13.82
CA VAL A 446 6.57 11.79 12.45
C VAL A 446 7.54 12.93 12.16
N CYS A 447 8.32 12.79 11.08
CA CYS A 447 9.44 13.68 10.79
C CYS A 447 9.55 13.94 9.27
N PRO A 448 9.68 15.21 8.84
CA PRO A 448 9.99 15.54 7.45
C PRO A 448 11.24 14.83 6.92
N TRP A 449 11.23 14.49 5.63
CA TRP A 449 12.36 13.80 5.00
C TRP A 449 13.68 14.57 5.14
N TRP A 450 13.63 15.90 5.02
CA TRP A 450 14.82 16.75 4.98
C TRP A 450 15.61 16.80 6.28
N CYS A 451 14.98 16.54 7.44
CA CYS A 451 15.65 16.53 8.75
C CYS A 451 15.71 15.13 9.40
N LEU A 452 15.10 14.11 8.79
CA LEU A 452 15.03 12.76 9.35
C LEU A 452 16.42 12.20 9.68
N GLN A 453 17.30 12.11 8.68
CA GLN A 453 18.65 11.58 8.87
C GLN A 453 19.48 12.50 9.77
N GLN A 454 19.41 13.82 9.54
CA GLN A 454 20.11 14.83 10.32
C GLN A 454 19.86 14.68 11.82
N PHE A 455 18.59 14.53 12.23
CA PHE A 455 18.25 14.40 13.65
C PHE A 455 18.59 13.03 14.20
N LEU A 456 18.29 11.93 13.50
CA LEU A 456 18.57 10.60 14.06
C LEU A 456 20.08 10.29 14.16
N GLU A 457 20.90 10.74 13.22
CA GLU A 457 22.36 10.45 13.22
C GLU A 457 23.19 11.43 14.07
N SER A 458 22.64 12.62 14.39
CA SER A 458 23.30 13.59 15.28
C SER A 458 23.13 13.29 16.77
N TYR A 459 22.36 12.25 17.11
CA TYR A 459 22.21 11.83 18.50
C TYR A 459 23.58 11.53 19.14
N GLN A 460 23.84 12.20 20.26
CA GLN A 460 25.01 12.00 21.09
C GLN A 460 24.57 11.58 22.50
N ASP A 461 25.05 10.45 22.98
CA ASP A 461 24.77 10.06 24.37
C ASP A 461 25.64 10.83 25.38
N ARG A 462 25.38 10.62 26.68
CA ARG A 462 26.10 11.32 27.76
C ARG A 462 27.59 11.00 27.82
N GLU A 463 28.03 9.89 27.21
CA GLU A 463 29.44 9.54 27.09
C GLU A 463 30.12 10.23 25.90
N GLY A 464 29.36 11.00 25.12
CA GLY A 464 29.83 11.68 23.91
C GLY A 464 29.86 10.77 22.68
N ASP A 465 29.29 9.56 22.75
CA ASP A 465 29.28 8.63 21.62
C ASP A 465 28.20 9.00 20.62
N THR A 466 28.57 8.97 19.34
CA THR A 466 27.67 9.15 18.19
C THR A 466 27.67 7.90 17.32
N LEU A 467 26.66 7.76 16.46
CA LEU A 467 26.57 6.64 15.52
C LEU A 467 27.82 6.57 14.61
N ALA A 468 28.24 7.70 14.04
CA ALA A 468 29.41 7.78 13.17
C ALA A 468 30.70 7.35 13.90
N ALA A 469 30.93 7.84 15.12
CA ALA A 469 32.13 7.51 15.88
C ALA A 469 32.22 6.02 16.22
N LEU A 470 31.09 5.38 16.56
CA LEU A 470 31.04 3.96 16.90
C LEU A 470 31.11 3.04 15.67
N GLN A 471 30.65 3.50 14.50
CA GLN A 471 30.83 2.77 13.24
C GLN A 471 32.29 2.79 12.76
N GLU A 472 33.00 3.91 12.94
CA GLU A 472 34.43 4.00 12.61
C GLU A 472 35.29 3.19 13.57
N LYS A 473 35.01 3.28 14.87
CA LYS A 473 35.77 2.58 15.91
C LYS A 473 34.86 2.09 17.03
N PRO A 474 34.37 0.84 16.95
CA PRO A 474 33.53 0.25 17.99
C PRO A 474 34.23 0.27 19.36
N LYS A 475 33.48 0.62 20.41
CA LYS A 475 33.96 0.59 21.79
C LYS A 475 33.54 -0.74 22.44
N GLY A 476 34.40 -1.75 22.30
CA GLY A 476 34.06 -3.12 22.72
C GLY A 476 32.88 -3.64 21.90
N ASN A 477 31.79 -4.05 22.56
CA ASN A 477 30.57 -4.52 21.90
C ASN A 477 29.57 -3.39 21.57
N LYS A 478 29.89 -2.12 21.92
CA LYS A 478 29.02 -0.97 21.66
C LYS A 478 29.17 -0.54 20.20
N THR A 479 28.11 -0.71 19.42
CA THR A 479 28.04 -0.34 18.00
C THR A 479 27.05 0.81 17.74
N THR A 480 26.20 1.14 18.70
CA THR A 480 25.24 2.24 18.63
C THR A 480 25.29 3.10 19.90
N PRO A 481 24.97 4.41 19.81
CA PRO A 481 24.92 5.31 20.96
C PRO A 481 23.77 4.93 21.91
N ASN A 482 23.92 5.22 23.20
CA ASN A 482 22.99 4.76 24.23
C ASN A 482 21.77 5.69 24.39
N TRP A 483 20.74 5.46 23.58
CA TRP A 483 19.46 6.18 23.62
C TRP A 483 18.70 6.10 24.96
N THR A 484 19.05 5.15 25.84
CA THR A 484 18.45 5.02 27.17
C THR A 484 18.60 6.30 27.98
N HIS A 485 19.68 7.07 27.79
CA HIS A 485 19.89 8.34 28.49
C HIS A 485 18.81 9.38 28.16
N PHE A 486 18.56 9.60 26.87
CA PHE A 486 17.54 10.56 26.44
C PHE A 486 16.13 10.09 26.81
N TYR A 487 15.85 8.80 26.62
CA TYR A 487 14.57 8.20 27.00
C TYR A 487 14.26 8.32 28.50
N ASN A 488 15.24 8.01 29.36
CA ASN A 488 15.04 8.07 30.82
C ASN A 488 14.85 9.50 31.32
N ASP A 489 15.57 10.47 30.74
CA ASP A 489 15.40 11.88 31.08
C ASP A 489 14.01 12.38 30.72
N VAL A 490 13.56 12.10 29.50
CA VAL A 490 12.21 12.42 29.04
C VAL A 490 11.17 11.75 29.94
N THR A 491 11.30 10.46 30.22
CA THR A 491 10.34 9.72 31.07
C THR A 491 10.27 10.28 32.49
N THR A 492 11.42 10.60 33.08
CA THR A 492 11.51 11.20 34.41
C THR A 492 10.82 12.56 34.44
N LEU A 493 11.07 13.40 33.45
CA LEU A 493 10.47 14.74 33.34
C LEU A 493 8.97 14.68 33.00
N GLU A 494 8.53 13.71 32.20
CA GLU A 494 7.13 13.45 31.87
C GLU A 494 6.34 13.06 33.13
N SER A 495 6.89 12.16 33.96
CA SER A 495 6.28 11.76 35.24
C SER A 495 6.15 12.91 36.25
N ARG A 496 6.97 13.95 36.10
CA ARG A 496 6.96 15.17 36.92
C ARG A 496 6.17 16.31 36.30
N HIS A 497 5.43 16.04 35.22
CA HIS A 497 4.60 17.02 34.51
C HIS A 497 5.38 18.23 33.94
N ALA A 498 6.67 18.05 33.64
CA ALA A 498 7.54 19.13 33.17
C ALA A 498 7.15 19.73 31.80
N PHE A 499 6.41 18.98 30.97
CA PHE A 499 6.10 19.34 29.58
C PHE A 499 4.72 20.00 29.37
N GLN A 500 4.08 20.56 30.40
CA GLN A 500 2.69 21.05 30.29
C GLN A 500 2.54 22.49 29.76
N GLU A 501 3.42 23.41 30.16
CA GLU A 501 3.19 24.85 30.00
C GLU A 501 4.24 25.57 29.14
N GLN A 502 5.38 24.93 28.86
CA GLN A 502 6.48 25.56 28.14
C GLN A 502 7.23 24.56 27.25
N THR A 503 7.93 25.10 26.26
CA THR A 503 8.73 24.33 25.29
C THR A 503 10.21 24.26 25.65
N GLN A 504 10.69 25.13 26.55
CA GLN A 504 12.12 25.28 26.86
C GLN A 504 12.76 24.00 27.42
N ILE A 505 12.00 23.17 28.14
CA ILE A 505 12.50 21.89 28.66
C ILE A 505 12.71 20.90 27.50
N ALA A 506 11.75 20.79 26.58
CA ALA A 506 11.90 19.93 25.41
C ALA A 506 13.05 20.39 24.50
N LEU A 507 13.18 21.70 24.29
CA LEU A 507 14.25 22.30 23.49
C LEU A 507 15.63 22.14 24.15
N GLY A 508 15.72 22.32 25.47
CA GLY A 508 16.97 22.12 26.22
C GLY A 508 17.43 20.67 26.23
N LEU A 509 16.50 19.71 26.35
CA LEU A 509 16.82 18.30 26.16
C LEU A 509 17.27 18.01 24.73
N PHE A 510 16.59 18.59 23.74
CA PHE A 510 16.95 18.39 22.35
C PHE A 510 18.36 18.93 22.05
N GLU A 511 18.71 20.12 22.53
CA GLU A 511 20.07 20.66 22.43
C GLU A 511 21.12 19.78 23.10
N LEU A 512 20.82 19.27 24.30
CA LEU A 512 21.73 18.41 25.05
C LEU A 512 22.10 17.13 24.29
N TYR A 513 21.15 16.55 23.57
CA TYR A 513 21.32 15.25 22.89
C TYR A 513 21.55 15.34 21.38
N PHE A 514 21.25 16.48 20.74
CA PHE A 514 21.28 16.64 19.27
C PHE A 514 22.05 17.87 18.79
N THR A 515 22.76 18.59 19.66
CA THR A 515 23.53 19.83 19.38
C THR A 515 22.72 21.15 19.34
N PRO A 516 23.36 22.30 19.64
CA PRO A 516 22.74 23.63 19.54
C PRO A 516 22.27 23.99 18.13
N GLU A 517 22.99 23.57 17.09
CA GLU A 517 22.64 23.85 15.70
C GLU A 517 21.32 23.17 15.31
N ASN A 518 21.11 21.93 15.76
CA ASN A 518 19.86 21.22 15.50
C ASN A 518 18.71 21.79 16.33
N ARG A 519 18.96 22.26 17.56
CA ARG A 519 17.95 23.02 18.33
C ARG A 519 17.50 24.25 17.53
N GLN A 520 18.44 25.06 17.05
CA GLN A 520 18.12 26.23 16.24
C GLN A 520 17.35 25.84 14.96
N CYS A 521 17.76 24.76 14.31
CA CYS A 521 17.07 24.21 13.14
C CYS A 521 15.61 23.83 13.46
N LEU A 522 15.38 23.13 14.58
CA LEU A 522 14.04 22.74 15.05
C LEU A 522 13.16 23.97 15.33
N GLU A 523 13.66 24.95 16.08
CA GLU A 523 12.91 26.17 16.42
C GLU A 523 12.54 26.99 15.17
N THR A 524 13.45 27.05 14.19
CA THR A 524 13.26 27.84 12.96
C THR A 524 12.23 27.23 12.01
N HIS A 525 12.10 25.89 11.98
CA HIS A 525 11.30 25.17 10.99
C HIS A 525 10.13 24.39 11.60
N LEU A 526 9.53 24.89 12.70
CA LEU A 526 8.35 24.25 13.31
C LEU A 526 7.17 24.16 12.35
N TRP A 527 6.98 25.19 11.52
CA TRP A 527 5.87 25.34 10.57
C TRP A 527 6.38 25.67 9.17
N ASP A 528 5.54 25.56 8.14
CA ASP A 528 5.92 25.99 6.79
C ASP A 528 6.22 27.49 6.79
N THR A 529 7.38 27.88 6.24
CA THR A 529 7.73 29.28 6.03
C THR A 529 7.22 29.76 4.68
N SER A 530 6.69 30.98 4.61
CA SER A 530 6.14 31.58 3.39
C SER A 530 7.19 32.04 2.36
N ASP A 531 8.49 31.90 2.65
CA ASP A 531 9.55 32.35 1.75
C ASP A 531 9.73 31.39 0.57
N ALA A 532 9.31 31.88 -0.60
CA ALA A 532 9.36 31.19 -1.88
C ALA A 532 10.79 31.02 -2.45
N ASP A 533 11.80 31.64 -1.83
CA ASP A 533 13.17 31.74 -2.36
C ASP A 533 14.16 30.70 -1.81
N HIS A 534 13.74 29.83 -0.89
CA HIS A 534 14.58 28.75 -0.35
C HIS A 534 13.98 27.38 -0.64
N GLN A 535 14.86 26.37 -0.82
CA GLN A 535 14.46 24.97 -0.97
C GLN A 535 13.38 24.65 0.06
N GLN A 536 12.18 24.35 -0.43
CA GLN A 536 10.95 24.35 0.34
C GLN A 536 11.01 23.24 1.41
N LYS A 537 11.45 23.59 2.62
CA LYS A 537 11.45 22.69 3.78
C LYS A 537 10.07 22.72 4.40
N THR A 538 9.41 21.57 4.47
CA THR A 538 8.14 21.46 5.16
C THR A 538 8.32 21.58 6.68
N GLY A 539 7.34 22.16 7.35
CA GLY A 539 7.33 22.37 8.79
C GLY A 539 7.35 21.06 9.56
N ILE A 540 8.17 20.99 10.60
CA ILE A 540 8.37 19.79 11.44
C ILE A 540 7.06 19.36 12.11
N LEU A 541 6.28 20.32 12.62
CA LEU A 541 5.00 20.07 13.29
C LEU A 541 3.80 20.14 12.34
N GLY A 542 4.01 20.65 11.12
CA GLY A 542 3.04 20.70 10.04
C GLY A 542 2.99 22.06 9.35
N ASN A 543 1.92 22.31 8.61
CA ASN A 543 1.91 23.45 7.69
C ASN A 543 1.76 24.79 8.40
N GLN A 544 0.95 24.84 9.46
CA GLN A 544 0.61 26.08 10.14
C GLN A 544 0.44 25.85 11.64
N PRO A 545 0.74 26.86 12.47
CA PRO A 545 0.48 26.78 13.89
C PRO A 545 -1.00 26.60 14.19
N HIS A 546 -1.29 25.90 15.28
CA HIS A 546 -2.62 25.88 15.87
C HIS A 546 -3.02 27.26 16.35
N VAL A 547 -4.33 27.56 16.25
CA VAL A 547 -4.93 28.82 16.75
C VAL A 547 -4.68 29.01 18.25
N GLN A 548 -4.66 27.91 19.01
CA GLN A 548 -4.41 27.94 20.44
C GLN A 548 -2.93 27.66 20.74
N GLU A 549 -2.25 28.61 21.38
CA GLU A 549 -0.83 28.48 21.75
C GLU A 549 -0.53 27.23 22.57
N LYS A 550 -1.43 26.86 23.50
CA LYS A 550 -1.32 25.64 24.30
C LYS A 550 -1.21 24.37 23.43
N GLN A 551 -1.86 24.35 22.26
CA GLN A 551 -1.76 23.23 21.33
C GLN A 551 -0.39 23.21 20.62
N ASN A 552 0.18 24.36 20.29
CA ASN A 552 1.54 24.47 19.74
C ASN A 552 2.60 23.98 20.73
N ILE A 553 2.50 24.40 22.00
CA ILE A 553 3.37 23.93 23.09
C ILE A 553 3.29 22.41 23.21
N LYS A 554 2.07 21.88 23.26
CA LYS A 554 1.83 20.43 23.34
C LYS A 554 2.38 19.70 22.11
N ALA A 555 2.25 20.25 20.91
CA ALA A 555 2.73 19.65 19.68
C ALA A 555 4.26 19.47 19.70
N LEU A 556 5.01 20.52 20.03
CA LEU A 556 6.47 20.46 20.13
C LEU A 556 6.93 19.49 21.22
N ASN A 557 6.35 19.60 22.41
CA ASN A 557 6.72 18.74 23.54
C ASN A 557 6.45 17.27 23.22
N ASN A 558 5.26 16.96 22.67
CA ASN A 558 4.93 15.60 22.24
C ASN A 558 5.86 15.10 21.14
N TRP A 559 6.29 15.97 20.22
CA TRP A 559 7.21 15.59 19.15
C TRP A 559 8.57 15.15 19.71
N VAL A 560 9.13 15.89 20.67
CA VAL A 560 10.40 15.53 21.34
C VAL A 560 10.24 14.28 22.23
N ILE A 561 9.12 14.18 22.97
CA ILE A 561 8.81 12.99 23.78
C ILE A 561 8.74 11.74 22.89
N ASN A 562 8.05 11.85 21.75
CA ASN A 562 7.90 10.73 20.81
C ASN A 562 9.21 10.37 20.12
N LEU A 563 10.07 11.35 19.80
CA LEU A 563 11.43 11.10 19.31
C LEU A 563 12.22 10.27 20.31
N ALA A 564 12.20 10.62 21.60
CA ALA A 564 12.91 9.87 22.64
C ALA A 564 12.40 8.43 22.75
N LYS A 565 11.07 8.25 22.76
CA LYS A 565 10.42 6.95 22.83
C LYS A 565 10.74 6.08 21.61
N VAL A 566 10.56 6.61 20.40
CA VAL A 566 10.79 5.85 19.15
C VAL A 566 12.28 5.60 18.92
N GLY A 567 13.15 6.62 19.10
CA GLY A 567 14.59 6.49 18.90
C GLY A 567 15.24 5.45 19.83
N PHE A 568 14.77 5.34 21.07
CA PHE A 568 15.17 4.25 21.97
C PHE A 568 14.83 2.86 21.42
N HIS A 569 13.65 2.66 20.85
CA HIS A 569 13.26 1.38 20.27
C HIS A 569 13.90 1.08 18.91
N LEU A 570 14.28 2.11 18.15
CA LEU A 570 14.99 1.95 16.88
C LEU A 570 16.45 1.53 17.09
N SER A 571 17.07 1.97 18.19
CA SER A 571 18.50 1.75 18.49
C SER A 571 18.75 0.59 19.46
N SER A 572 17.74 0.16 20.21
CA SER A 572 17.88 -0.92 21.18
C SER A 572 17.80 -2.30 20.54
N SER A 573 18.79 -3.15 20.86
CA SER A 573 18.72 -4.60 20.67
C SER A 573 17.63 -5.26 21.53
N VAL A 574 16.91 -4.48 22.37
CA VAL A 574 15.77 -4.94 23.17
C VAL A 574 14.62 -5.44 22.29
N THR A 575 14.50 -4.94 21.05
CA THR A 575 13.56 -5.52 20.07
C THR A 575 13.98 -6.92 19.62
N GLU A 576 15.24 -7.32 19.75
CA GLU A 576 15.74 -8.63 19.28
C GLU A 576 15.55 -9.77 20.30
N ASN A 577 15.36 -9.44 21.58
CA ASN A 577 15.27 -10.39 22.70
C ASN A 577 13.88 -10.49 23.36
N ALA A 578 12.87 -9.74 22.89
CA ALA A 578 11.50 -9.72 23.43
C ALA A 578 10.53 -10.65 22.69
#